data_AF-A0A061FRS0-F1
#
_entry.id   AF-A0A061FRS0-F1
#
_cell.length_a   1.000
_cell.length_b   1.000
_cell.length_c   1.000
_cell.angle_alpha   90.00
_cell.angle_beta   90.00
_cell.angle_gamma   90.00
#
_symmetry.space_group_name_H-M   'P 1'
#
loop_
_entity.id
_entity.type
_entity.pdbx_description
1 polymer ?
#
loop_
_entity_poly.entity_id
_entity_poly.type
_entity_poly.pdbx_seq_one_letter_code
_entity_poly.pdbx_strand_id
1 'polypeptide(L)'
;MLLQIVFPPTLLHTAASVFTLISMAILGLLETGGIHLQYSKFSNTTRINVPSRVGMFLIYAPAFLAGLASFWLFPHGDVRFLFLKSAITIHFFKRILEVLFVHKFSGVMGLESTIVILGTYFTLSSIMIYAQQLTQGLPEPSIDLKYPGIVLFLIGISGNFYHHYLLSKLRAKGSKDYKIPRGGLFELVICPHYLFEILGFLGMSLISQTLYSFSVSLGSAMYLTCRSYVSRRWYLSKFEDFPKQVKALIPYVF
;
A
#
# COMPACT_ATOMS: atom_id res chain seq x y z
N MET A 1 -10.61 28.78 -4.25
CA MET A 1 -10.65 28.21 -2.88
C MET A 1 -10.37 26.71 -2.89
N LEU A 2 -11.24 25.85 -3.44
CA LEU A 2 -11.02 24.39 -3.53
C LEU A 2 -9.75 23.99 -4.33
N LEU A 3 -9.44 24.77 -5.39
CA LEU A 3 -8.23 24.60 -6.20
C LEU A 3 -6.92 24.68 -5.39
N GLN A 4 -6.84 25.44 -4.30
CA GLN A 4 -5.57 25.61 -3.55
C GLN A 4 -5.27 24.45 -2.61
N ILE A 5 -6.28 23.68 -2.19
CA ILE A 5 -6.10 22.45 -1.39
C ILE A 5 -5.78 21.27 -2.31
N VAL A 6 -6.52 21.18 -3.43
CA VAL A 6 -6.27 20.16 -4.45
C VAL A 6 -4.89 20.37 -5.07
N PHE A 7 -4.56 21.61 -5.44
CA PHE A 7 -3.25 22.00 -5.96
C PHE A 7 -2.55 22.89 -4.93
N PRO A 8 -1.74 22.31 -4.02
CA PRO A 8 -0.84 23.10 -3.18
C PRO A 8 -0.04 24.05 -4.07
N PRO A 9 0.25 25.29 -3.62
CA PRO A 9 0.70 26.41 -4.47
C PRO A 9 2.11 26.26 -5.08
N THR A 10 2.67 25.05 -5.08
CA THR A 10 4.02 24.79 -5.54
C THR A 10 4.00 23.83 -6.73
N LEU A 11 4.66 24.23 -7.82
CA LEU A 11 4.88 23.39 -9.01
C LEU A 11 5.46 22.01 -8.65
N LEU A 12 6.31 21.98 -7.62
CA LEU A 12 6.95 20.75 -7.13
C LEU A 12 5.93 19.67 -6.72
N HIS A 13 4.84 20.03 -6.01
CA HIS A 13 3.84 19.05 -5.58
C HIS A 13 3.02 18.51 -6.74
N THR A 14 2.66 19.38 -7.69
CA THR A 14 1.98 18.95 -8.91
C THR A 14 2.87 18.00 -9.71
N ALA A 15 4.15 18.36 -9.90
CA ALA A 15 5.13 17.51 -10.58
C ALA A 15 5.32 16.17 -9.85
N ALA A 16 5.45 16.18 -8.51
CA ALA A 16 5.56 14.98 -7.70
C ALA A 16 4.30 14.09 -7.80
N SER A 17 3.11 14.69 -7.88
CA SER A 17 1.84 13.98 -8.04
C SER A 17 1.76 13.25 -9.38
N VAL A 18 2.14 13.93 -10.47
CA VAL A 18 2.17 13.36 -11.83
C VAL A 18 3.24 12.28 -11.92
N PHE A 19 4.45 12.56 -11.45
CA PHE A 19 5.56 11.61 -11.44
C PHE A 19 5.18 10.34 -10.68
N THR A 20 4.65 10.48 -9.46
CA THR A 20 4.24 9.34 -8.63
C THR A 20 3.21 8.46 -9.33
N LEU A 21 2.18 9.07 -9.92
CA LEU A 21 1.13 8.34 -10.63
C LEU A 21 1.71 7.58 -11.84
N ILE A 22 2.52 8.25 -12.66
CA ILE A 22 3.15 7.65 -13.84
C ILE A 22 4.10 6.51 -13.43
N SER A 23 4.97 6.73 -12.44
CA SER A 23 5.91 5.70 -11.99
C SER A 23 5.21 4.45 -11.46
N MET A 24 4.13 4.60 -10.67
CA MET A 24 3.34 3.47 -10.19
C MET A 24 2.59 2.75 -11.32
N ALA A 25 2.07 3.50 -12.29
CA ALA A 25 1.42 2.94 -13.48
C ALA A 25 2.41 2.11 -14.32
N ILE A 26 3.61 2.67 -14.60
CA ILE A 26 4.68 1.96 -15.31
C ILE A 26 5.08 0.71 -14.54
N LEU A 27 5.28 0.80 -13.22
CA LEU A 27 5.62 -0.36 -12.40
C LEU A 27 4.53 -1.45 -12.48
N GLY A 28 3.25 -1.06 -12.47
CA GLY A 28 2.14 -2.00 -12.69
C GLY A 28 2.18 -2.66 -14.07
N LEU A 29 2.44 -1.90 -15.14
CA LEU A 29 2.57 -2.46 -16.49
C LEU A 29 3.77 -3.41 -16.60
N LEU A 30 4.91 -3.06 -16.01
CA LEU A 30 6.10 -3.93 -15.94
C LEU A 30 5.78 -5.26 -15.25
N GLU A 31 5.00 -5.24 -14.16
CA GLU A 31 4.52 -6.46 -13.51
C GLU A 31 3.72 -7.34 -14.49
N THR A 32 2.82 -6.76 -15.29
CA THR A 32 2.06 -7.54 -16.30
C THR A 32 2.94 -8.08 -17.43
N GLY A 33 4.03 -7.37 -17.76
CA GLY A 33 5.05 -7.77 -18.73
C GLY A 33 6.05 -8.81 -18.23
N GLY A 34 5.94 -9.29 -16.98
CA GLY A 34 6.84 -10.29 -16.39
C GLY A 34 8.08 -9.70 -15.71
N ILE A 35 8.21 -8.38 -15.66
CA ILE A 35 9.30 -7.68 -14.96
C ILE A 35 8.82 -7.38 -13.55
N HIS A 36 9.04 -8.35 -12.66
CA HIS A 36 8.52 -8.32 -11.30
C HIS A 36 9.47 -7.67 -10.30
N LEU A 37 8.91 -7.00 -9.29
CA LEU A 37 9.64 -6.77 -8.05
C LEU A 37 9.94 -8.12 -7.38
N GLN A 38 11.21 -8.29 -7.02
CA GLN A 38 11.86 -9.55 -6.65
C GLN A 38 11.65 -9.88 -5.18
N TYR A 39 10.41 -10.19 -4.81
CA TYR A 39 10.04 -10.64 -3.47
C TYR A 39 8.87 -11.64 -3.53
N SER A 40 8.68 -12.38 -2.43
CA SER A 40 7.61 -13.39 -2.33
C SER A 40 7.73 -14.44 -3.45
N LYS A 41 6.60 -14.86 -4.04
CA LYS A 41 6.52 -15.87 -5.12
C LYS A 41 7.16 -15.46 -6.44
N PHE A 42 7.54 -14.19 -6.59
CA PHE A 42 8.16 -13.65 -7.81
C PHE A 42 9.66 -13.39 -7.63
N SER A 43 10.23 -13.78 -6.48
CA SER A 43 11.67 -13.69 -6.25
C SER A 43 12.40 -14.73 -7.09
N ASN A 44 13.18 -14.29 -8.07
CA ASN A 44 14.10 -15.11 -8.86
C ASN A 44 15.50 -14.46 -8.89
N THR A 45 16.09 -14.29 -7.71
CA THR A 45 17.25 -13.42 -7.49
C THR A 45 18.59 -14.17 -7.54
N THR A 46 19.54 -13.69 -8.34
CA THR A 46 20.88 -14.29 -8.56
C THR A 46 22.06 -13.46 -8.04
N ARG A 47 21.83 -12.26 -7.47
CA ARG A 47 22.91 -11.34 -7.02
C ARG A 47 22.97 -11.17 -5.49
N ILE A 48 22.30 -10.15 -4.95
CA ILE A 48 22.37 -9.78 -3.53
C ILE A 48 20.96 -9.82 -2.94
N ASN A 49 20.83 -10.59 -1.87
CA ASN A 49 19.56 -10.92 -1.23
C ASN A 49 19.59 -10.57 0.25
N VAL A 50 18.45 -10.13 0.76
CA VAL A 50 18.20 -9.99 2.19
C VAL A 50 17.14 -10.99 2.64
N PRO A 51 17.19 -11.50 3.89
CA PRO A 51 16.11 -12.31 4.43
C PRO A 51 14.77 -11.57 4.30
N SER A 52 13.70 -12.22 3.82
CA SER A 52 12.44 -11.50 3.55
C SER A 52 11.91 -10.75 4.77
N ARG A 53 12.10 -11.26 5.99
CA ARG A 53 11.68 -10.54 7.21
C ARG A 53 12.43 -9.21 7.36
N VAL A 54 13.75 -9.21 7.13
CA VAL A 54 14.57 -8.01 7.22
C VAL A 54 14.21 -7.04 6.10
N GLY A 55 14.12 -7.51 4.86
CA GLY A 55 13.70 -6.69 3.72
C GLY A 55 12.34 -6.04 3.95
N MET A 56 11.33 -6.82 4.35
CA MET A 56 9.99 -6.31 4.61
C MET A 56 9.92 -5.37 5.82
N PHE A 57 10.77 -5.55 6.84
CA PHE A 57 10.87 -4.58 7.93
C PHE A 57 11.46 -3.26 7.43
N LEU A 58 12.55 -3.33 6.66
CA LEU A 58 13.26 -2.16 6.13
C LEU A 58 12.39 -1.33 5.18
N ILE A 59 11.52 -1.95 4.36
CA ILE A 59 10.65 -1.17 3.47
C ILE A 59 9.60 -0.34 4.23
N TYR A 60 9.15 -0.78 5.40
CA TYR A 60 8.09 -0.11 6.16
C TYR A 60 8.62 0.85 7.22
N ALA A 61 9.79 0.56 7.81
CA ALA A 61 10.32 1.34 8.93
C ALA A 61 10.54 2.83 8.62
N PRO A 62 11.14 3.25 7.49
CA PRO A 62 11.34 4.68 7.20
C PRO A 62 10.03 5.44 7.03
N ALA A 63 9.02 4.84 6.40
CA ALA A 63 7.70 5.45 6.24
C ALA A 63 6.97 5.63 7.58
N PHE A 64 7.06 4.63 8.47
CA PHE A 64 6.60 4.76 9.85
C PHE A 64 7.32 5.88 10.60
N LEU A 65 8.65 5.94 10.50
CA LEU A 65 9.45 6.98 11.16
C LEU A 65 9.13 8.37 10.63
N ALA A 66 8.88 8.54 9.32
CA ALA A 66 8.42 9.79 8.75
C ALA A 66 7.07 10.22 9.35
N GLY A 67 6.12 9.28 9.44
CA GLY A 67 4.85 9.50 10.12
C GLY A 67 5.02 9.91 11.58
N LEU A 68 5.80 9.15 12.35
CA LEU A 68 6.04 9.41 13.77
C LEU A 68 6.74 10.76 13.99
N ALA A 69 7.77 11.07 13.20
CA ALA A 69 8.52 12.32 13.29
C ALA A 69 7.63 13.54 13.00
N SER A 70 6.60 13.41 12.16
CA SER A 70 5.69 14.51 11.84
C SER A 70 4.90 15.03 13.05
N PHE A 71 4.70 14.23 14.10
CA PHE A 71 4.09 14.69 15.35
C PHE A 71 5.00 15.64 16.13
N TRP A 72 6.31 15.48 15.99
CA TRP A 72 7.31 16.35 16.62
C TRP A 72 7.68 17.56 15.75
N LEU A 73 7.84 17.34 14.44
CA LEU A 73 8.22 18.39 13.49
C LEU A 73 7.08 19.39 13.25
N PHE A 74 5.84 18.90 13.26
CA PHE A 74 4.64 19.72 13.06
C PHE A 74 3.64 19.45 14.21
N PRO A 75 3.94 19.94 15.43
CA PRO A 75 3.14 19.64 16.61
C PRO A 75 1.77 20.30 16.57
N HIS A 76 1.66 21.43 15.87
CA HIS A 76 0.41 22.17 15.67
C HIS A 76 -0.14 21.90 14.27
N GLY A 77 -1.46 21.85 14.15
CA GLY A 77 -2.17 21.68 12.90
C GLY A 77 -3.66 21.47 13.12
N ASP A 78 -4.44 21.60 12.06
CA ASP A 78 -5.86 21.29 12.07
C ASP A 78 -6.13 19.79 12.27
N VAL A 79 -7.41 19.48 12.48
CA VAL A 79 -7.88 18.10 12.67
C VAL A 79 -7.64 17.21 11.45
N ARG A 80 -7.65 17.78 10.24
CA ARG A 80 -7.46 17.04 8.98
C ARG A 80 -6.02 16.54 8.89
N PHE A 81 -5.07 17.40 9.22
CA PHE A 81 -3.66 17.05 9.23
C PHE A 81 -3.35 16.03 10.33
N LEU A 82 -3.94 16.19 11.52
CA LEU A 82 -3.85 15.19 12.58
C LEU A 82 -4.35 13.82 12.11
N PHE A 83 -5.51 13.75 11.46
CA PHE A 83 -6.05 12.49 10.94
C PHE A 83 -5.15 11.86 9.88
N LEU A 84 -4.63 12.66 8.94
CA LEU A 84 -3.77 12.14 7.87
C LEU A 84 -2.47 11.57 8.44
N LYS A 85 -1.74 12.33 9.25
CA LYS A 85 -0.45 11.88 9.81
C LYS A 85 -0.62 10.70 10.76
N SER A 86 -1.75 10.63 11.47
CA SER A 86 -2.14 9.46 12.28
C SER A 86 -2.41 8.25 11.39
N ALA A 87 -3.19 8.39 10.31
CA ALA A 87 -3.50 7.29 9.40
C ALA A 87 -2.22 6.68 8.78
N ILE A 88 -1.30 7.54 8.29
CA ILE A 88 -0.01 7.10 7.75
C ILE A 88 0.80 6.35 8.81
N THR A 89 0.93 6.93 10.01
CA THR A 89 1.73 6.34 11.10
C THR A 89 1.16 5.01 11.56
N ILE A 90 -0.16 4.94 11.80
CA ILE A 90 -0.85 3.72 12.21
C ILE A 90 -0.73 2.65 11.14
N HIS A 91 -0.89 3.01 9.86
CA HIS A 91 -0.76 2.08 8.74
C HIS A 91 0.62 1.42 8.72
N PHE A 92 1.70 2.19 8.69
CA PHE A 92 3.05 1.63 8.62
C PHE A 92 3.48 0.97 9.92
N PHE A 93 3.02 1.45 11.09
CA PHE A 93 3.24 0.77 12.37
C PHE A 93 2.61 -0.62 12.36
N LYS A 94 1.35 -0.71 11.92
CA LYS A 94 0.65 -1.99 11.74
C LYS A 94 1.39 -2.91 10.79
N ARG A 95 1.93 -2.40 9.66
CA ARG A 95 2.75 -3.22 8.73
C ARG A 95 4.02 -3.76 9.40
N ILE A 96 4.69 -2.96 10.22
CA ILE A 96 5.85 -3.40 11.02
C ILE A 96 5.44 -4.51 12.00
N LEU A 97 4.35 -4.32 12.75
CA LEU A 97 3.85 -5.33 13.69
C LEU A 97 3.49 -6.64 12.98
N GLU A 98 2.91 -6.58 11.78
CA GLU A 98 2.64 -7.77 11.00
C GLU A 98 3.92 -8.49 10.56
N VAL A 99 4.96 -7.76 10.15
CA VAL A 99 6.27 -8.35 9.81
C VAL A 99 6.88 -9.08 11.01
N LEU A 100 6.78 -8.48 12.21
CA LEU A 100 7.36 -9.03 13.43
C LEU A 100 6.56 -10.22 13.99
N PHE A 101 5.23 -10.13 14.00
CA PHE A 101 4.38 -11.01 14.80
C PHE A 101 3.39 -11.85 14.00
N VAL A 102 3.05 -11.48 12.76
CA VAL A 102 2.01 -12.16 11.97
C VAL A 102 2.61 -12.98 10.83
N HIS A 103 3.48 -12.39 10.02
CA HIS A 103 3.94 -12.98 8.78
C HIS A 103 4.96 -14.12 9.00
N LYS A 104 4.75 -15.23 8.29
CA LYS A 104 5.65 -16.39 8.25
C LYS A 104 6.47 -16.38 6.95
N PHE A 105 7.64 -15.76 7.03
CA PHE A 105 8.59 -15.67 5.92
C PHE A 105 9.41 -16.96 5.78
N SER A 106 9.68 -17.37 4.55
CA SER A 106 10.49 -18.56 4.22
C SER A 106 11.42 -18.36 3.02
N GLY A 107 11.49 -17.13 2.50
CA GLY A 107 12.26 -16.78 1.31
C GLY A 107 13.19 -15.61 1.54
N VAL A 108 13.69 -15.09 0.42
CA VAL A 108 14.54 -13.91 0.35
C VAL A 108 13.86 -12.81 -0.45
N MET A 109 14.45 -11.62 -0.41
CA MET A 109 14.04 -10.46 -1.18
C MET A 109 15.28 -9.85 -1.84
N GLY A 110 15.17 -9.46 -3.10
CA GLY A 110 16.26 -8.79 -3.81
C GLY A 110 16.53 -7.41 -3.19
N LEU A 111 17.80 -7.07 -3.02
CA LEU A 111 18.21 -5.79 -2.42
C LEU A 111 17.68 -4.60 -3.23
N GLU A 112 17.74 -4.66 -4.56
CA GLU A 112 17.24 -3.60 -5.44
C GLU A 112 15.74 -3.34 -5.24
N SER A 113 14.93 -4.40 -5.20
CA SER A 113 13.49 -4.27 -4.90
C SER A 113 13.25 -3.73 -3.48
N THR A 114 14.12 -4.07 -2.53
CA THR A 114 14.04 -3.52 -1.16
C THR A 114 14.25 -2.01 -1.19
N ILE A 115 15.30 -1.55 -1.87
CA ILE A 115 15.64 -0.12 -1.97
C ILE A 115 14.53 0.65 -2.70
N VAL A 116 14.03 0.12 -3.83
CA VAL A 116 12.96 0.78 -4.61
C VAL A 116 11.68 0.93 -3.79
N ILE A 117 11.22 -0.14 -3.12
CA ILE A 117 9.98 -0.10 -2.34
C ILE A 117 10.15 0.78 -1.10
N LEU A 118 11.29 0.69 -0.41
CA LEU A 118 11.63 1.54 0.74
C LEU A 118 11.59 3.03 0.35
N GLY A 119 12.32 3.41 -0.70
CA GLY A 119 12.37 4.78 -1.18
C GLY A 119 10.99 5.28 -1.61
N THR A 120 10.20 4.42 -2.24
CA THR A 120 8.82 4.71 -2.62
C THR A 120 7.96 5.01 -1.38
N TYR A 121 7.85 4.10 -0.41
CA TYR A 121 7.00 4.32 0.76
C TYR A 121 7.44 5.51 1.62
N PHE A 122 8.75 5.71 1.78
CA PHE A 122 9.28 6.88 2.47
C PHE A 122 8.89 8.19 1.77
N THR A 123 9.07 8.25 0.44
CA THR A 123 8.74 9.44 -0.36
C THR A 123 7.24 9.72 -0.34
N LEU A 124 6.40 8.71 -0.57
CA LEU A 124 4.93 8.85 -0.54
C LEU A 124 4.46 9.41 0.80
N SER A 125 4.95 8.84 1.90
CA SER A 125 4.56 9.26 3.26
C SER A 125 5.01 10.69 3.54
N SER A 126 6.28 11.00 3.23
CA SER A 126 6.87 12.31 3.51
C SER A 126 6.20 13.43 2.71
N ILE A 127 5.95 13.20 1.41
CA ILE A 127 5.29 14.20 0.56
C ILE A 127 3.79 14.32 0.91
N MET A 128 3.08 13.25 1.27
CA MET A 128 1.70 13.37 1.75
C MET A 128 1.60 14.24 3.02
N ILE A 129 2.51 14.03 3.98
CA ILE A 129 2.59 14.83 5.21
C ILE A 129 2.90 16.29 4.87
N TYR A 130 3.91 16.53 4.03
CA TYR A 130 4.32 17.89 3.66
C TYR A 130 3.25 18.62 2.83
N ALA A 131 2.61 17.92 1.89
CA ALA A 131 1.51 18.48 1.09
C ALA A 131 0.35 18.93 1.97
N GLN A 132 -0.01 18.13 3.00
CA GLN A 132 -1.06 18.49 3.94
C GLN A 132 -0.64 19.61 4.90
N GLN A 133 0.65 19.71 5.23
CA GLN A 133 1.17 20.84 6.00
C GLN A 133 1.04 22.17 5.23
N LEU A 134 1.21 22.15 3.90
CA LEU A 134 1.05 23.35 3.07
C LEU A 134 -0.39 23.86 2.97
N THR A 135 -1.38 23.04 3.32
CA THR A 135 -2.79 23.45 3.32
C THR A 135 -3.25 24.05 4.65
N GLN A 136 -2.37 24.09 5.65
CA GLN A 136 -2.70 24.67 6.96
C GLN A 136 -3.07 26.16 6.84
N GLY A 137 -4.16 26.55 7.50
CA GLY A 137 -4.70 27.91 7.45
C GLY A 137 -5.53 28.24 6.21
N LEU A 138 -5.64 27.31 5.25
CA LEU A 138 -6.58 27.46 4.13
C LEU A 138 -8.01 27.12 4.58
N PRO A 139 -9.05 27.71 3.95
CA PRO A 139 -10.43 27.30 4.18
C PRO A 139 -10.64 25.83 3.83
N GLU A 140 -11.48 25.13 4.59
CA GLU A 140 -11.84 23.72 4.31
C GLU A 140 -12.53 23.56 2.94
N PRO A 141 -12.41 22.37 2.29
CA PRO A 141 -13.16 22.07 1.07
C PRO A 141 -14.68 22.22 1.28
N SER A 142 -15.39 22.70 0.25
CA SER A 142 -16.85 22.83 0.29
C SER A 142 -17.58 21.51 0.50
N ILE A 143 -17.01 20.42 -0.03
CA ILE A 143 -17.42 19.05 0.27
C ILE A 143 -16.33 18.42 1.13
N ASP A 144 -16.63 18.27 2.41
CA ASP A 144 -15.70 17.72 3.37
C ASP A 144 -15.81 16.20 3.44
N LEU A 145 -14.78 15.51 2.94
CA LEU A 145 -14.70 14.05 2.88
C LEU A 145 -13.86 13.45 4.00
N LYS A 146 -13.41 14.24 4.99
CA LYS A 146 -12.46 13.74 6.01
C LYS A 146 -13.03 12.62 6.86
N TYR A 147 -14.28 12.76 7.33
CA TYR A 147 -14.90 11.73 8.16
C TYR A 147 -15.24 10.45 7.37
N PRO A 148 -15.86 10.51 6.17
CA PRO A 148 -15.96 9.34 5.31
C PRO A 148 -14.60 8.69 5.01
N GLY A 149 -13.55 9.50 4.82
CA GLY A 149 -12.18 9.03 4.61
C GLY A 149 -11.63 8.23 5.79
N ILE A 150 -11.89 8.65 7.04
CA ILE A 150 -11.51 7.89 8.24
C ILE A 150 -12.21 6.54 8.26
N VAL A 151 -13.53 6.51 8.03
CA VAL A 151 -14.30 5.25 8.00
C VAL A 151 -13.73 4.31 6.95
N LEU A 152 -13.45 4.81 5.74
CA LEU A 152 -12.89 4.02 4.67
C LEU A 152 -11.47 3.53 4.97
N PHE A 153 -10.64 4.37 5.60
CA PHE A 153 -9.32 3.98 6.07
C PHE A 153 -9.40 2.86 7.11
N LEU A 154 -10.31 2.95 8.09
CA LEU A 154 -10.51 1.93 9.11
C LEU A 154 -10.99 0.59 8.52
N ILE A 155 -11.88 0.63 7.52
CA ILE A 155 -12.29 -0.56 6.76
C ILE A 155 -11.08 -1.16 6.03
N GLY A 156 -10.30 -0.31 5.34
CA GLY A 156 -9.09 -0.71 4.62
C GLY A 156 -8.06 -1.37 5.51
N ILE A 157 -7.64 -0.72 6.60
CA ILE A 157 -6.60 -1.25 7.48
C ILE A 157 -7.03 -2.54 8.18
N SER A 158 -8.29 -2.63 8.61
CA SER A 158 -8.85 -3.80 9.30
C SER A 158 -8.98 -5.00 8.36
N GLY A 159 -9.54 -4.78 7.16
CA GLY A 159 -9.66 -5.82 6.16
C GLY A 159 -8.30 -6.30 5.66
N ASN A 160 -7.33 -5.40 5.49
CA ASN A 160 -5.97 -5.76 5.10
C ASN A 160 -5.30 -6.63 6.20
N PHE A 161 -5.39 -6.23 7.47
CA PHE A 161 -4.91 -7.02 8.60
C PHE A 161 -5.53 -8.41 8.65
N TYR A 162 -6.86 -8.49 8.57
CA TYR A 162 -7.60 -9.74 8.64
C TYR A 162 -7.13 -10.75 7.57
N HIS A 163 -6.96 -10.29 6.32
CA HIS A 163 -6.52 -11.18 5.25
C HIS A 163 -5.02 -11.53 5.34
N HIS A 164 -4.16 -10.66 5.89
CA HIS A 164 -2.78 -11.05 6.22
C HIS A 164 -2.70 -12.10 7.33
N TYR A 165 -3.57 -11.99 8.34
CA TYR A 165 -3.70 -12.99 9.38
C TYR A 165 -4.18 -14.34 8.83
N LEU A 166 -5.15 -14.36 7.91
CA LEU A 166 -5.54 -15.59 7.21
C LEU A 166 -4.37 -16.19 6.42
N LEU A 167 -3.60 -15.37 5.69
CA LEU A 167 -2.41 -15.85 4.96
C LEU A 167 -1.35 -16.47 5.86
N SER A 168 -1.17 -15.95 7.08
CA SER A 168 -0.19 -16.50 8.02
C SER A 168 -0.58 -17.88 8.56
N LYS A 169 -1.88 -18.21 8.58
CA LYS A 169 -2.38 -19.54 8.97
C LYS A 169 -2.08 -20.63 7.94
N LEU A 170 -1.91 -20.26 6.66
CA LEU A 170 -1.68 -21.23 5.58
C LEU A 170 -0.34 -21.95 5.71
N ARG A 171 0.65 -21.30 6.31
CA ARG A 171 1.99 -21.86 6.47
C ARG A 171 2.20 -22.49 7.84
N ALA A 172 2.51 -23.78 7.86
CA ALA A 172 3.19 -24.40 8.99
C ALA A 172 4.59 -23.78 9.13
N LYS A 173 5.11 -23.71 10.37
CA LYS A 173 6.43 -23.11 10.65
C LYS A 173 7.51 -23.84 9.84
N GLY A 174 8.17 -23.15 8.91
CA GLY A 174 9.27 -23.70 8.09
C GLY A 174 8.87 -24.29 6.73
N SER A 175 7.58 -24.47 6.41
CA SER A 175 7.18 -24.96 5.08
C SER A 175 7.35 -23.88 4.01
N LYS A 176 7.85 -24.30 2.83
CA LYS A 176 7.96 -23.47 1.62
C LYS A 176 6.78 -23.65 0.66
N ASP A 177 5.85 -24.55 0.97
CA ASP A 177 4.75 -24.89 0.08
C ASP A 177 3.73 -23.76 0.02
N TYR A 178 3.30 -23.46 -1.20
CA TYR A 178 2.17 -22.56 -1.41
C TYR A 178 0.88 -23.34 -1.28
N LYS A 179 -0.13 -22.70 -0.68
CA LYS A 179 -1.49 -23.24 -0.58
C LYS A 179 -2.48 -22.23 -1.15
N ILE A 180 -3.62 -22.74 -1.60
CA ILE A 180 -4.75 -21.91 -2.00
C ILE A 180 -5.32 -21.25 -0.73
N PRO A 181 -5.34 -19.91 -0.63
CA PRO A 181 -5.92 -19.23 0.52
C PRO A 181 -7.44 -19.43 0.56
N ARG A 182 -7.99 -19.57 1.77
CA ARG A 182 -9.42 -19.78 2.03
C ARG A 182 -9.89 -18.88 3.16
N GLY A 183 -11.19 -18.62 3.22
CA GLY A 183 -11.86 -17.79 4.23
C GLY A 183 -11.82 -16.28 3.94
N GLY A 184 -12.77 -15.55 4.52
CA GLY A 184 -12.95 -14.13 4.21
C GLY A 184 -13.24 -13.90 2.72
N LEU A 185 -12.66 -12.85 2.14
CA LEU A 185 -12.83 -12.55 0.71
C LEU A 185 -11.93 -13.42 -0.19
N PHE A 186 -11.11 -14.33 0.35
CA PHE A 186 -10.32 -15.26 -0.49
C PHE A 186 -11.19 -16.22 -1.30
N GLU A 187 -12.46 -16.45 -0.90
CA GLU A 187 -13.41 -17.22 -1.71
C GLU A 187 -13.89 -16.49 -2.97
N LEU A 188 -13.69 -15.16 -3.03
CA LEU A 188 -14.14 -14.31 -4.14
C LEU A 188 -12.98 -13.77 -4.97
N VAL A 189 -11.87 -13.38 -4.34
CA VAL A 189 -10.71 -12.74 -4.98
C VAL A 189 -9.40 -13.30 -4.45
N ILE A 190 -8.34 -13.34 -5.27
CA ILE A 190 -7.06 -13.96 -4.87
C ILE A 190 -6.22 -13.07 -3.95
N CYS A 191 -6.35 -11.74 -4.08
CA CYS A 191 -5.62 -10.77 -3.27
C CYS A 191 -6.54 -9.76 -2.57
N PRO A 192 -7.42 -10.20 -1.65
CA PRO A 192 -8.30 -9.29 -0.90
C PRO A 192 -7.51 -8.31 -0.04
N HIS A 193 -6.34 -8.71 0.48
CA HIS A 193 -5.44 -7.81 1.20
C HIS A 193 -5.00 -6.62 0.35
N TYR A 194 -4.79 -6.79 -0.97
CA TYR A 194 -4.51 -5.68 -1.89
C TYR A 194 -5.74 -4.79 -2.09
N LEU A 195 -6.94 -5.36 -2.20
CA LEU A 195 -8.17 -4.56 -2.30
C LEU A 195 -8.31 -3.64 -1.08
N PHE A 196 -8.14 -4.19 0.13
CA PHE A 196 -8.24 -3.41 1.36
C PHE A 196 -7.08 -2.41 1.55
N GLU A 197 -5.90 -2.71 1.01
CA GLU A 197 -4.80 -1.74 0.94
C GLU A 197 -5.20 -0.51 0.10
N ILE A 198 -5.82 -0.73 -1.06
CA ILE A 198 -6.32 0.33 -1.94
C ILE A 198 -7.38 1.17 -1.22
N LEU A 199 -8.33 0.53 -0.51
CA LEU A 199 -9.33 1.25 0.28
C LEU A 199 -8.67 2.08 1.40
N GLY A 200 -7.59 1.59 2.01
CA GLY A 200 -6.80 2.33 2.99
C GLY A 200 -6.21 3.62 2.41
N PHE A 201 -5.52 3.54 1.27
CA PHE A 201 -4.97 4.71 0.58
C PHE A 201 -6.05 5.66 0.06
N LEU A 202 -7.18 5.14 -0.42
CA LEU A 202 -8.32 5.95 -0.81
C LEU A 202 -8.88 6.70 0.40
N GLY A 203 -9.02 6.03 1.54
CA GLY A 203 -9.39 6.67 2.81
C GLY A 203 -8.45 7.81 3.18
N MET A 204 -7.13 7.61 3.11
CA MET A 204 -6.15 8.69 3.31
C MET A 204 -6.32 9.84 2.31
N SER A 205 -6.59 9.55 1.04
CA SER A 205 -6.84 10.56 0.02
C SER A 205 -8.13 11.35 0.25
N LEU A 206 -9.17 10.73 0.80
CA LEU A 206 -10.41 11.41 1.19
C LEU A 206 -10.22 12.25 2.47
N ILE A 207 -9.33 11.82 3.37
CA ILE A 207 -8.93 12.62 4.54
C ILE A 207 -8.19 13.87 4.09
N SER A 208 -7.20 13.77 3.21
CA SER A 208 -6.39 14.93 2.82
C SER A 208 -7.04 15.83 1.78
N GLN A 209 -7.74 15.24 0.79
CA GLN A 209 -8.29 15.92 -0.39
C GLN A 209 -7.24 16.70 -1.22
N THR A 210 -5.98 16.26 -1.17
CA THR A 210 -4.88 16.82 -1.99
C THR A 210 -4.68 16.03 -3.29
N LEU A 211 -4.18 16.67 -4.35
CA LEU A 211 -3.83 15.98 -5.59
C LEU A 211 -2.78 14.88 -5.36
N TYR A 212 -1.79 15.14 -4.50
CA TYR A 212 -0.72 14.18 -4.26
C TYR A 212 -1.26 12.87 -3.68
N SER A 213 -2.05 12.93 -2.61
CA SER A 213 -2.69 11.74 -2.03
C SER A 213 -3.62 11.01 -2.99
N PHE A 214 -4.30 11.74 -3.89
CA PHE A 214 -5.12 11.13 -4.93
C PHE A 214 -4.26 10.35 -5.93
N SER A 215 -3.14 10.93 -6.38
CA SER A 215 -2.15 10.25 -7.21
C SER A 215 -1.55 9.02 -6.51
N VAL A 216 -1.25 9.10 -5.21
CA VAL A 216 -0.78 7.94 -4.43
C VAL A 216 -1.83 6.83 -4.41
N SER A 217 -3.09 7.18 -4.12
CA SER A 217 -4.19 6.21 -4.05
C SER A 217 -4.43 5.54 -5.40
N LEU A 218 -4.54 6.32 -6.48
CA LEU A 218 -4.78 5.80 -7.82
C LEU A 218 -3.58 4.99 -8.34
N GLY A 219 -2.36 5.50 -8.16
CA GLY A 219 -1.14 4.78 -8.54
C GLY A 219 -1.00 3.45 -7.80
N SER A 220 -1.26 3.45 -6.49
CA SER A 220 -1.27 2.22 -5.68
C SER A 220 -2.35 1.24 -6.18
N ALA A 221 -3.54 1.72 -6.54
CA ALA A 221 -4.59 0.91 -7.14
C ALA A 221 -4.14 0.27 -8.46
N MET A 222 -3.51 1.04 -9.36
CA MET A 222 -3.00 0.53 -10.62
C MET A 222 -1.94 -0.56 -10.41
N TYR A 223 -0.91 -0.29 -9.59
CA TYR A 223 0.14 -1.26 -9.30
C TYR A 223 -0.43 -2.56 -8.68
N LEU A 224 -1.26 -2.44 -7.65
CA LEU A 224 -1.81 -3.59 -6.93
C LEU A 224 -2.82 -4.39 -7.77
N THR A 225 -3.55 -3.74 -8.67
CA THR A 225 -4.42 -4.41 -9.65
C THR A 225 -3.61 -5.28 -10.60
N CYS A 226 -2.53 -4.73 -11.18
CA CYS A 226 -1.60 -5.49 -12.01
C CYS A 226 -0.95 -6.64 -11.24
N ARG A 227 -0.45 -6.39 -10.02
CA ARG A 227 0.17 -7.41 -9.16
C ARG A 227 -0.82 -8.51 -8.77
N SER A 228 -2.09 -8.17 -8.57
CA SER A 228 -3.15 -9.13 -8.29
C SER A 228 -3.46 -10.01 -9.50
N TYR A 229 -3.56 -9.41 -10.69
CA TYR A 229 -3.74 -10.13 -11.95
C TYR A 229 -2.64 -11.16 -12.19
N VAL A 230 -1.38 -10.74 -12.05
CA VAL A 230 -0.22 -11.63 -12.16
C VAL A 230 -0.26 -12.73 -11.09
N SER A 231 -0.65 -12.39 -9.86
CA SER A 231 -0.80 -13.37 -8.77
C SER A 231 -1.84 -14.42 -9.10
N ARG A 232 -2.99 -14.02 -9.69
CA ARG A 232 -4.02 -14.95 -10.16
C ARG A 232 -3.49 -15.88 -11.25
N ARG A 233 -2.79 -15.34 -12.24
CA ARG A 233 -2.17 -16.16 -13.30
C ARG A 233 -1.20 -17.18 -12.74
N TRP A 234 -0.38 -16.77 -11.77
CA TRP A 234 0.55 -17.67 -11.09
C TRP A 234 -0.17 -18.80 -10.35
N TYR A 235 -1.28 -18.51 -9.66
CA TYR A 235 -2.08 -19.55 -8.99
C TYR A 235 -2.70 -20.53 -9.98
N LEU A 236 -3.29 -20.03 -11.07
CA LEU A 236 -3.86 -20.87 -12.14
C LEU A 236 -2.81 -21.76 -12.81
N SER A 237 -1.56 -21.31 -12.94
CA SER A 237 -0.48 -22.15 -13.49
C SER A 237 0.09 -23.14 -12.48
N LYS A 238 -0.08 -22.88 -11.18
CA LYS A 238 0.56 -23.67 -10.11
C LYS A 238 -0.33 -24.77 -9.56
N PHE A 239 -1.64 -24.55 -9.51
CA PHE A 239 -2.62 -25.46 -8.92
C PHE A 239 -3.66 -25.85 -9.97
N GLU A 240 -3.69 -27.12 -10.34
CA GLU A 240 -4.66 -27.67 -11.30
C GLU A 240 -6.10 -27.54 -10.79
N ASP A 241 -6.29 -27.65 -9.47
CA ASP A 241 -7.57 -27.57 -8.76
C ASP A 241 -7.97 -26.13 -8.37
N PHE A 242 -7.27 -25.11 -8.88
CA PHE A 242 -7.59 -23.72 -8.52
C PHE A 242 -8.99 -23.31 -9.01
N PRO A 243 -9.86 -22.77 -8.12
CA PRO A 243 -11.21 -22.34 -8.50
C PRO A 243 -11.19 -21.17 -9.50
N LYS A 244 -11.56 -21.45 -10.75
CA LYS A 244 -11.52 -20.47 -11.86
C LYS A 244 -12.44 -19.27 -11.63
N GLN A 245 -13.49 -19.43 -10.83
CA GLN A 245 -14.42 -18.36 -10.45
C GLN A 245 -13.79 -17.30 -9.53
N VAL A 246 -12.72 -17.64 -8.79
CA VAL A 246 -12.00 -16.67 -7.96
C VAL A 246 -11.37 -15.61 -8.87
N LYS A 247 -11.71 -14.36 -8.60
CA LYS A 247 -11.30 -13.18 -9.35
C LYS A 247 -9.93 -12.67 -8.87
N ALA A 248 -9.34 -11.73 -9.59
CA ALA A 248 -8.06 -11.16 -9.23
C ALA A 248 -8.20 -10.28 -7.98
N LEU A 249 -9.00 -9.24 -8.02
CA LEU A 249 -9.02 -8.18 -7.03
C LEU A 249 -10.42 -7.68 -6.65
N ILE A 250 -11.33 -7.49 -7.61
CA ILE A 250 -12.66 -6.92 -7.37
C ILE A 250 -13.68 -8.08 -7.38
N PRO A 251 -14.38 -8.32 -6.27
CA PRO A 251 -15.35 -9.41 -6.17
C PRO A 251 -16.34 -9.40 -7.33
N TYR A 252 -16.59 -10.56 -7.92
CA TYR A 252 -17.49 -10.79 -9.06
C TYR A 252 -17.13 -10.10 -10.39
N VAL A 253 -16.21 -9.13 -10.40
CA VAL A 253 -15.85 -8.34 -11.58
C VAL A 253 -14.50 -8.76 -12.15
N PHE A 254 -13.41 -8.48 -11.43
CA PHE A 254 -12.04 -8.57 -11.95
C PHE A 254 -11.14 -9.40 -11.05
#